data_AF-A0A397G289-F1
#
_entry.id   AF-A0A397G289-F1
#
_cell.length_a   1.000
_cell.length_b   1.000
_cell.length_c   1.000
_cell.angle_alpha   90.00
_cell.angle_beta   90.00
_cell.angle_gamma   90.00
#
_symmetry.space_group_name_H-M   'P 1'
#
loop_
_entity.id
_entity.type
_entity.pdbx_description
1 polymer ?
#
loop_
_entity_poly.entity_id
_entity_poly.type
_entity_poly.pdbx_seq_one_letter_code
_entity_poly.pdbx_strand_id
1 'polypeptide(L)'
;MSLDTPLTVTYKEANGSQITTDIYLPPSTSSNGEIKKYPVLINIHGGAFMLGHSRMVSMPQIQDCLDRGWIVLVPNHRLCPQVDILEGPMTDCRDLLRWVYNGHLDSILASADAPSPSSSSSYRADMNLSLIPI
;
A
#
# COMPACT_ATOMS: atom_id res chain seq x y z
N MET A 1 -4.53 -8.98 -16.12
CA MET A 1 -5.38 -7.91 -15.58
C MET A 1 -4.64 -6.61 -15.82
N SER A 2 -5.27 -5.59 -16.41
CA SER A 2 -4.57 -4.33 -16.70
C SER A 2 -4.13 -3.67 -15.39
N LEU A 3 -2.91 -3.17 -15.35
CA LEU A 3 -2.29 -2.47 -14.21
C LEU A 3 -2.89 -1.09 -13.94
N ASP A 4 -3.93 -0.70 -14.68
CA ASP A 4 -4.33 0.71 -14.82
C ASP A 4 -5.14 1.25 -13.64
N THR A 5 -5.60 0.41 -12.70
CA THR A 5 -6.35 0.89 -11.53
C THR A 5 -5.93 0.15 -10.26
N PRO A 6 -5.32 0.86 -9.28
CA PRO A 6 -4.99 0.26 -8.00
C PRO A 6 -6.24 -0.03 -7.18
N LEU A 7 -6.12 -0.94 -6.21
CA LEU A 7 -7.11 -1.09 -5.16
C LEU A 7 -6.97 0.08 -4.18
N THR A 8 -7.96 0.96 -4.11
CA THR A 8 -7.97 2.08 -3.15
C THR A 8 -8.69 1.68 -1.87
N VAL A 9 -8.04 1.85 -0.71
CA VAL A 9 -8.64 1.57 0.60
C VAL A 9 -8.41 2.69 1.59
N THR A 10 -9.36 2.90 2.50
CA THR A 10 -9.19 3.80 3.65
C THR A 10 -8.35 3.10 4.72
N TYR A 11 -7.24 3.73 5.13
CA TYR A 11 -6.39 3.20 6.20
C TYR A 11 -6.53 3.98 7.51
N LYS A 12 -7.08 5.19 7.45
CA LYS A 12 -7.27 6.08 8.60
C LYS A 12 -8.42 7.06 8.35
N GLU A 13 -9.09 7.47 9.42
CA GLU A 13 -9.94 8.66 9.43
C GLU A 13 -9.32 9.74 10.33
N ALA A 14 -9.37 11.00 9.88
CA ALA A 14 -8.89 12.14 10.66
C ALA A 14 -9.79 13.35 10.39
N ASN A 15 -10.27 14.00 11.46
CA ASN A 15 -11.12 15.20 11.36
C ASN A 15 -12.33 15.00 10.43
N GLY A 16 -12.95 13.80 10.47
CA GLY A 16 -14.08 13.45 9.61
C GLY A 16 -13.74 13.20 8.14
N SER A 17 -12.45 13.19 7.77
CA SER A 17 -11.98 12.87 6.42
C SER A 17 -11.35 11.48 6.38
N GLN A 18 -11.71 10.69 5.37
CA GLN A 18 -11.07 9.40 5.09
C GLN A 18 -9.74 9.63 4.38
N ILE A 19 -8.69 8.98 4.86
CA ILE A 19 -7.36 9.01 4.25
C ILE A 19 -7.09 7.63 3.65
N THR A 20 -6.81 7.62 2.35
CA THR A 20 -6.73 6.41 1.55
C THR A 20 -5.31 6.08 1.13
N THR A 21 -5.07 4.80 0.81
CA THR A 21 -3.87 4.34 0.11
C THR A 21 -4.29 3.58 -1.14
N ASP A 22 -3.57 3.80 -2.22
CA ASP A 22 -3.65 2.97 -3.42
C ASP A 22 -2.72 1.77 -3.25
N ILE A 23 -3.20 0.58 -3.58
CA ILE A 23 -2.49 -0.69 -3.46
C ILE A 23 -2.29 -1.26 -4.86
N TYR A 24 -1.03 -1.44 -5.22
CA TYR A 24 -0.61 -2.14 -6.44
C TYR A 24 -0.09 -3.52 -6.07
N LEU A 25 -0.62 -4.53 -6.74
CA LEU A 25 -0.30 -5.93 -6.48
C LEU A 25 0.51 -6.51 -7.64
N PRO A 26 1.58 -7.27 -7.36
CA PRO A 26 2.31 -7.95 -8.40
C PRO A 26 1.42 -9.05 -9.00
N PRO A 27 1.68 -9.52 -10.23
CA PRO A 27 0.95 -10.65 -10.79
C PRO A 27 0.97 -11.85 -9.83
N SER A 28 -0.19 -12.44 -9.54
CA SER A 28 -0.25 -13.62 -8.66
C SER A 28 0.45 -14.80 -9.35
N THR A 29 1.59 -15.23 -8.82
CA THR A 29 2.36 -16.38 -9.33
C THR A 29 2.16 -17.62 -8.47
N SER A 30 1.11 -17.69 -7.65
CA SER A 30 0.91 -18.76 -6.68
C SER A 30 0.63 -20.08 -7.38
N SER A 31 1.70 -20.85 -7.58
CA SER A 31 1.65 -22.25 -7.98
C SER A 31 1.83 -23.07 -6.70
N ASN A 32 0.89 -23.98 -6.43
CA ASN A 32 0.99 -25.04 -5.42
C ASN A 32 0.55 -24.72 -3.98
N GLY A 33 -0.25 -23.67 -3.74
CA GLY A 33 -0.90 -23.46 -2.44
C GLY A 33 0.04 -23.03 -1.31
N GLU A 34 1.29 -22.68 -1.62
CA GLU A 34 2.18 -22.03 -0.67
C GLU A 34 1.79 -20.57 -0.49
N ILE A 35 1.70 -20.16 0.77
CA ILE A 35 1.44 -18.77 1.10
C ILE A 35 2.72 -17.97 0.92
N LYS A 36 2.84 -17.27 -0.21
CA LYS A 36 3.98 -16.43 -0.52
C LYS A 36 3.90 -15.13 0.28
N LYS A 37 5.01 -14.75 0.89
CA LYS A 37 5.22 -13.44 1.52
C LYS A 37 5.79 -12.47 0.49
N TYR A 38 5.25 -11.25 0.45
CA TYR A 38 5.61 -10.22 -0.52
C TYR A 38 6.15 -9.00 0.22
N PRO A 39 7.38 -8.54 -0.07
CA PRO A 39 7.89 -7.29 0.46
C PRO A 39 6.93 -6.13 0.16
N VAL A 40 6.76 -5.22 1.13
CA VAL A 40 5.90 -4.05 0.97
C VAL A 40 6.76 -2.79 0.86
N LEU A 41 6.56 -2.04 -0.23
CA LEU A 41 7.14 -0.71 -0.43
C LEU A 41 6.07 0.36 -0.18
N ILE A 42 6.38 1.36 0.65
CA ILE A 42 5.54 2.56 0.81
C ILE A 42 6.13 3.67 -0.05
N ASN A 43 5.44 4.04 -1.12
CA ASN A 43 5.83 5.08 -2.06
C ASN A 43 5.08 6.38 -1.72
N ILE A 44 5.73 7.27 -0.98
CA ILE A 44 5.17 8.59 -0.65
C ILE A 44 5.39 9.49 -1.86
N HIS A 45 4.32 10.08 -2.38
CA HIS A 45 4.43 10.99 -3.53
C HIS A 45 5.30 12.21 -3.21
N GLY A 46 5.89 12.81 -4.25
CA GLY A 46 6.68 14.03 -4.14
C GLY A 46 5.85 15.26 -3.74
N GLY A 47 6.44 16.45 -3.84
CA GLY A 47 5.77 17.72 -3.50
C GLY A 47 5.96 18.17 -2.05
N ALA A 48 6.95 17.60 -1.35
CA ALA A 48 7.39 18.02 -0.01
C ALA A 48 6.24 18.11 1.02
N PHE A 49 5.28 17.17 0.94
CA PHE A 49 4.06 17.11 1.76
C PHE A 49 3.10 18.31 1.61
N MET A 50 3.32 19.19 0.63
CA MET A 50 2.49 20.36 0.38
C MET A 50 1.57 20.19 -0.84
N LEU A 51 1.93 19.29 -1.75
CA LEU A 51 1.23 19.06 -2.99
C LEU A 51 1.34 17.58 -3.37
N GLY A 52 0.33 17.09 -4.08
CA GLY A 52 0.34 15.77 -4.68
C GLY A 52 -0.85 14.92 -4.26
N HIS A 53 -0.92 13.73 -4.83
CA HIS A 53 -1.82 12.66 -4.43
C HIS A 53 -1.27 11.32 -4.92
N SER A 54 -1.91 10.23 -4.53
CA SER A 54 -1.48 8.84 -4.79
C SER A 54 -1.33 8.46 -6.27
N ARG A 55 -1.78 9.28 -7.22
CA ARG A 55 -1.60 9.04 -8.66
C ARG A 55 -0.54 9.94 -9.31
N MET A 56 0.18 10.74 -8.52
CA MET A 56 1.29 11.58 -8.98
C MET A 56 2.67 10.93 -8.72
N VAL A 57 2.73 9.60 -8.82
CA VAL A 57 3.93 8.79 -8.63
C VAL A 57 4.42 8.21 -9.96
N SER A 58 5.69 7.79 -10.01
CA SER A 58 6.28 7.21 -11.21
C SER A 58 5.75 5.79 -11.44
N MET A 59 4.88 5.61 -12.43
CA MET A 59 4.40 4.28 -12.82
C MET A 59 5.52 3.32 -13.23
N PRO A 60 6.59 3.74 -13.94
CA PRO A 60 7.75 2.87 -14.18
C PRO A 60 8.43 2.34 -12.90
N GLN A 61 8.51 3.14 -11.84
CA GLN A 61 9.04 2.68 -10.55
C GLN A 61 8.12 1.68 -9.87
N ILE A 62 6.80 1.91 -9.94
CA ILE A 62 5.82 0.94 -9.46
C ILE A 62 6.00 -0.38 -10.21
N GLN A 63 6.07 -0.34 -11.55
CA GLN A 63 6.21 -1.54 -12.36
C GLN A 63 7.46 -2.34 -12.01
N ASP A 64 8.62 -1.70 -11.86
CA ASP A 64 9.86 -2.38 -11.44
C ASP A 64 9.69 -3.11 -10.09
N CYS A 65 8.97 -2.51 -9.14
CA CYS A 65 8.67 -3.16 -7.86
C CYS A 65 7.72 -4.35 -8.03
N LEU A 66 6.68 -4.21 -8.87
CA LEU A 66 5.74 -5.30 -9.13
C LEU A 66 6.41 -6.48 -9.85
N ASP A 67 7.32 -6.22 -10.77
CA ASP A 67 8.09 -7.24 -11.48
C ASP A 67 9.04 -8.01 -10.54
N ARG A 68 9.50 -7.37 -9.45
CA ARG A 68 10.25 -8.01 -8.35
C ARG A 68 9.35 -8.79 -7.39
N GLY A 69 8.03 -8.74 -7.55
CA GLY A 69 7.08 -9.36 -6.64
C GLY A 69 6.89 -8.58 -5.35
N TRP A 70 6.93 -7.26 -5.38
CA TRP A 70 6.65 -6.41 -4.21
C TRP A 70 5.24 -5.85 -4.30
N ILE A 71 4.61 -5.66 -3.14
CA ILE A 71 3.38 -4.88 -3.01
C ILE A 71 3.78 -3.41 -2.87
N VAL A 72 3.14 -2.51 -3.62
CA VAL A 72 3.39 -1.07 -3.50
C VAL A 72 2.16 -0.38 -2.92
N LEU A 73 2.36 0.32 -1.80
CA LEU A 73 1.37 1.20 -1.19
C LEU A 73 1.70 2.64 -1.53
N VAL A 74 0.72 3.38 -2.05
CA VAL A 74 0.84 4.81 -2.33
C VAL A 74 -0.18 5.58 -1.49
N PRO A 75 0.19 6.03 -0.29
CA PRO A 75 -0.74 6.73 0.60
C PRO A 75 -1.00 8.17 0.14
N ASN A 76 -2.28 8.56 0.19
CA ASN A 76 -2.62 9.96 0.40
C ASN A 76 -2.34 10.32 1.87
N HIS A 77 -2.09 11.59 2.13
CA HIS A 77 -1.90 12.13 3.46
C HIS A 77 -2.41 13.57 3.51
N ARG A 78 -2.70 14.10 4.69
CA ARG A 78 -3.11 15.51 4.81
C ARG A 78 -1.93 16.41 4.46
N LEU A 79 -2.18 17.44 3.66
CA LEU A 79 -1.15 18.32 3.11
C LEU A 79 -0.91 19.54 4.00
N CYS A 80 0.34 20.01 3.99
CA CYS A 80 0.70 21.32 4.52
C CYS A 80 0.38 22.43 3.49
N PRO A 81 0.02 23.65 3.93
CA PRO A 81 -0.04 24.13 5.31
C PRO A 81 -1.40 23.91 6.01
N GLN A 82 -2.33 23.18 5.41
CA GLN A 82 -3.67 22.95 5.97
C GLN A 82 -3.59 22.23 7.33
N VAL A 83 -2.56 21.41 7.51
CA VAL A 83 -2.16 20.82 8.80
C VAL A 83 -0.66 21.00 9.02
N ASP A 84 -0.24 20.97 10.29
CA ASP A 84 1.17 20.93 10.67
C ASP A 84 1.87 19.67 10.14
N ILE A 85 3.17 19.74 9.83
CA ILE A 85 3.93 18.65 9.24
C ILE A 85 4.02 17.41 10.16
N LEU A 86 4.15 17.61 11.47
CA LEU A 86 4.26 16.53 12.46
C LEU A 86 2.89 15.86 12.64
N GLU A 87 1.84 16.66 12.84
CA GLU A 87 0.49 16.18 13.15
C GLU A 87 -0.29 15.75 11.90
N GLY A 88 0.14 16.19 10.72
CA GLY A 88 -0.43 15.86 9.43
C GLY A 88 0.32 14.74 8.72
N PRO A 89 1.09 15.06 7.67
CA PRO A 89 1.67 14.08 6.76
C PRO A 89 2.56 13.04 7.43
N MET A 90 3.41 13.43 8.40
CA MET A 90 4.29 12.47 9.07
C MET A 90 3.52 11.50 9.97
N THR A 91 2.53 12.01 10.71
CA THR A 91 1.65 11.14 11.51
C THR A 91 0.80 10.24 10.61
N ASP A 92 0.30 10.74 9.49
CA ASP A 92 -0.49 9.95 8.53
C ASP A 92 0.33 8.82 7.89
N CYS A 93 1.60 9.06 7.54
CA CYS A 93 2.49 8.02 7.01
C CYS A 93 2.86 6.99 8.09
N ARG A 94 3.10 7.43 9.33
CA ARG A 94 3.38 6.55 10.46
C ARG A 94 2.17 5.67 10.81
N ASP A 95 0.97 6.22 10.70
CA ASP A 95 -0.26 5.46 10.95
C ASP A 95 -0.54 4.44 9.85
N LEU A 96 -0.23 4.75 8.58
CA LEU A 96 -0.22 3.74 7.52
C LEU A 96 0.75 2.60 7.84
N LEU A 97 1.98 2.93 8.26
CA LEU A 97 2.96 1.90 8.62
C LEU A 97 2.42 1.00 9.74
N ARG A 98 1.85 1.58 10.81
CA ARG A 98 1.19 0.82 11.88
C ARG A 98 0.02 -0.02 11.36
N TRP A 99 -0.79 0.53 10.45
CA TRP A 99 -1.90 -0.17 9.83
C TRP A 99 -1.43 -1.43 9.10
N VAL A 100 -0.29 -1.38 8.40
CA VAL A 100 0.33 -2.56 7.79
C VAL A 100 0.82 -3.55 8.85
N TYR A 101 1.57 -3.10 9.86
CA TYR A 101 2.09 -3.98 10.92
C TYR A 101 1.00 -4.66 11.75
N ASN A 102 -0.16 -4.04 11.89
CA ASN A 102 -1.30 -4.60 12.60
C ASN A 102 -2.09 -5.64 11.78
N GLY A 103 -1.62 -5.99 10.57
CA GLY A 103 -2.24 -7.02 9.72
C GLY A 103 -3.49 -6.56 8.98
N HIS A 104 -3.77 -5.25 8.94
CA HIS A 104 -4.92 -4.74 8.18
C HIS A 104 -4.73 -4.91 6.68
N LEU A 105 -3.50 -4.76 6.16
CA LEU A 105 -3.20 -5.03 4.76
C LEU A 105 -3.53 -6.48 4.39
N ASP A 106 -3.05 -7.44 5.17
CA ASP A 106 -3.35 -8.86 4.96
C ASP A 106 -4.86 -9.13 4.97
N SER A 107 -5.60 -8.47 5.87
CA SER A 107 -7.06 -8.59 5.96
C SER A 107 -7.77 -8.05 4.72
N ILE A 108 -7.31 -6.91 4.18
CA ILE A 108 -7.83 -6.35 2.93
C ILE A 108 -7.54 -7.30 1.76
N LEU A 109 -6.33 -7.82 1.64
CA LEU A 109 -5.95 -8.72 0.55
C LEU A 109 -6.72 -10.04 0.61
N ALA A 110 -6.94 -10.58 1.82
CA ALA A 110 -7.83 -11.72 2.06
C ALA A 110 -9.27 -11.48 1.54
N SER A 111 -9.80 -10.27 1.74
CA SER A 111 -11.16 -9.91 1.31
C SER A 111 -11.27 -9.63 -0.19
N ALA A 112 -10.21 -9.10 -0.81
CA ALA A 112 -10.20 -8.75 -2.24
C ALA A 112 -10.06 -9.97 -3.17
N ASP A 113 -9.46 -11.07 -2.69
CA ASP A 113 -9.23 -12.32 -3.43
C ASP A 113 -10.41 -13.32 -3.39
N ALA A 114 -11.52 -12.99 -2.71
CA ALA A 114 -12.59 -13.96 -2.43
C ALA A 114 -13.87 -13.79 -3.28
N PRO A 115 -14.10 -14.66 -4.29
CA PRO A 115 -15.44 -14.96 -4.78
C PRO A 115 -16.07 -16.19 -4.08
N SER A 116 -15.36 -16.88 -3.16
CA SER A 116 -15.85 -18.10 -2.50
C SER A 116 -15.32 -18.27 -1.06
N PRO A 117 -16.08 -18.89 -0.13
CA PRO A 117 -15.74 -18.97 1.30
C PRO A 117 -14.53 -19.87 1.66
N SER A 118 -13.80 -20.42 0.68
CA SER A 118 -12.64 -21.32 0.90
C SER A 118 -11.33 -20.81 0.28
N SER A 119 -11.32 -19.67 -0.40
CA SER A 119 -10.11 -19.09 -1.00
C SER A 119 -9.37 -18.23 0.02
N SER A 120 -8.22 -18.70 0.51
CA SER A 120 -7.25 -17.85 1.21
C SER A 120 -6.54 -16.96 0.19
N SER A 121 -6.28 -15.69 0.52
CA SER A 121 -5.57 -14.81 -0.42
C SER A 121 -4.18 -15.33 -0.73
N SER A 122 -3.81 -15.16 -1.99
CA SER A 122 -2.49 -15.46 -2.52
C SER A 122 -1.39 -14.51 -2.04
N TYR A 123 -1.75 -13.43 -1.31
CA TYR A 123 -0.82 -12.41 -0.83
C TYR A 123 -0.75 -12.34 0.70
N ARG A 124 0.47 -12.26 1.22
CA ARG A 124 0.75 -11.81 2.59
C ARG A 124 1.88 -10.80 2.60
N ALA A 125 1.71 -9.73 3.37
CA ALA A 125 2.70 -8.70 3.56
C ALA A 125 3.94 -9.26 4.27
N ASP A 126 5.12 -8.91 3.75
CA ASP A 126 6.40 -9.06 4.43
C ASP A 126 6.97 -7.67 4.72
N MET A 127 7.07 -7.33 6.00
CA MET A 127 7.69 -6.09 6.46
C MET A 127 9.15 -6.30 6.88
N ASN A 128 9.74 -7.47 6.62
CA ASN A 128 11.15 -7.71 6.89
C ASN A 128 12.04 -6.92 5.91
N LEU A 129 12.56 -5.79 6.39
CA LEU A 129 13.42 -4.88 5.63
C LEU A 129 14.73 -5.51 5.15
N SER A 130 15.17 -6.65 5.71
CA SER A 130 16.37 -7.35 5.25
C SER A 130 16.22 -7.98 3.85
N LEU A 131 15.00 -8.03 3.31
CA LEU A 131 14.69 -8.62 2.01
C LEU A 131 14.70 -7.61 0.86
N ILE A 132 14.89 -6.31 1.15
CA ILE A 132 14.96 -5.25 0.14
C ILE A 132 16.45 -4.98 -0.13
N PRO A 133 17.03 -5.51 -1.23
CA PRO A 133 18.39 -5.17 -1.61
C PRO A 133 18.44 -3.67 -1.95
N ILE A 134 19.20 -2.91 -1.17
CA ILE A 134 19.49 -1.48 -1.41
C ILE A 134 20.73 -1.37 -2.30
#